data_AF-A0A522F5W2-F1
#
_entry.id   AF-A0A522F5W2-F1
#
_cell.length_a   1.000
_cell.length_b   1.000
_cell.length_c   1.000
_cell.angle_alpha   90.00
_cell.angle_beta   90.00
_cell.angle_gamma   90.00
#
_symmetry.space_group_name_H-M   'P 1'
#
loop_
_entity.id
_entity.type
_entity.pdbx_description
1 polymer ?
#
loop_
_entity_poly.entity_id
_entity_poly.type
_entity_poly.pdbx_seq_one_letter_code
_entity_poly.pdbx_strand_id
1 'polypeptide(L)'
;MKKMKFTMSNVRNFLIENESVYTVRSWNDPEEISMVAVEGVGNCKKKKIKQISMKEDLIPYLSESGFETLDSWWDKLERFKAIEGWLYNVSKIIKRKYGEEWWNII
;
A
#
# COMPACT_ATOMS: atom_id res chain seq x y z
N MET A 1 -3.43 -11.21 13.16
CA MET A 1 -3.39 -10.13 12.15
C MET A 1 -1.93 -9.84 11.82
N LYS A 2 -1.57 -9.75 10.54
CA LYS A 2 -0.19 -9.51 10.09
C LYS A 2 0.22 -8.06 10.43
N LYS A 3 1.46 -7.85 10.89
CA LYS A 3 2.00 -6.49 11.13
C LYS A 3 2.70 -5.98 9.86
N MET A 4 2.58 -4.70 9.56
CA MET A 4 3.20 -4.05 8.41
C MET A 4 3.80 -2.71 8.82
N LYS A 5 4.93 -2.34 8.23
CA LYS A 5 5.55 -1.03 8.41
C LYS A 5 5.94 -0.40 7.09
N PHE A 6 5.83 0.91 7.01
CA PHE A 6 6.40 1.71 5.94
C PHE A 6 7.68 2.36 6.47
N THR A 7 8.83 1.95 5.92
CA THR A 7 10.13 2.53 6.26
C THR A 7 10.20 4.01 5.85
N MET A 8 9.45 4.38 4.82
CA MET A 8 9.44 5.73 4.27
C MET A 8 8.24 6.51 4.79
N SER A 9 8.51 7.67 5.39
CA SER A 9 7.48 8.52 5.99
C SER A 9 6.53 9.11 4.96
N ASN A 10 6.98 9.48 3.76
CA ASN A 10 6.11 9.99 2.69
C ASN A 10 5.02 8.99 2.30
N VAL A 11 5.35 7.70 2.13
CA VAL A 11 4.37 6.65 1.80
C VAL A 11 3.36 6.46 2.94
N ARG A 12 3.84 6.48 4.20
CA ARG A 12 2.97 6.38 5.37
C ARG A 12 2.03 7.60 5.49
N ASN A 13 2.57 8.80 5.34
CA ASN A 13 1.80 10.04 5.43
C ASN A 13 0.79 10.12 4.29
N PHE A 14 1.17 9.68 3.09
CA PHE A 14 0.25 9.59 1.95
C PHE A 14 -0.94 8.67 2.25
N LEU A 15 -0.69 7.49 2.83
CA LEU A 15 -1.77 6.60 3.31
C LEU A 15 -2.62 7.27 4.40
N ILE A 16 -2.00 8.08 5.26
CA ILE A 16 -2.73 8.79 6.31
C ILE A 16 -3.70 9.82 5.69
N GLU A 17 -3.24 10.58 4.72
CA GLU A 17 -3.98 11.69 4.11
C GLU A 17 -5.02 11.23 3.08
N ASN A 18 -4.66 10.24 2.26
CA ASN A 18 -5.47 9.81 1.11
C ASN A 18 -6.26 8.53 1.34
N GLU A 19 -6.20 7.97 2.55
CA GLU A 19 -6.89 6.73 2.97
C GLU A 19 -6.44 5.46 2.24
N SER A 20 -5.68 5.56 1.14
CA SER A 20 -5.06 4.44 0.45
C SER A 20 -3.71 4.79 -0.16
N VAL A 21 -2.89 3.78 -0.42
CA VAL A 21 -1.59 3.92 -1.10
C VAL A 21 -1.23 2.65 -1.87
N TYR A 22 -0.60 2.82 -3.03
CA TYR A 22 0.03 1.75 -3.77
C TYR A 22 1.49 1.57 -3.34
N THR A 23 1.88 0.34 -3.03
CA THR A 23 3.22 0.00 -2.55
C THR A 23 3.68 -1.33 -3.12
N VAL A 24 4.97 -1.43 -3.46
CA VAL A 24 5.59 -2.69 -3.85
C VAL A 24 6.31 -3.32 -2.66
N ARG A 25 6.25 -4.66 -2.54
CA ARG A 25 7.00 -5.45 -1.55
C ARG A 25 7.70 -6.61 -2.23
N SER A 26 8.90 -6.96 -1.77
CA SER A 26 9.71 -8.03 -2.36
C SER A 26 9.15 -9.44 -2.14
N TRP A 27 8.18 -9.60 -1.24
CA TRP A 27 7.53 -10.88 -0.96
C TRP A 27 6.13 -10.95 -1.54
N ASN A 28 5.75 -12.18 -1.84
CA ASN A 28 4.43 -12.56 -2.32
C ASN A 28 3.55 -12.95 -1.14
N ASP A 29 2.48 -12.22 -0.85
CA ASP A 29 1.46 -12.70 0.09
C ASP A 29 0.65 -13.83 -0.57
N PRO A 30 0.35 -14.93 0.13
CA PRO A 30 -0.45 -16.02 -0.44
C PRO A 30 -1.90 -15.58 -0.71
N GLU A 31 -2.40 -14.61 0.06
CA GLU A 31 -3.77 -14.11 -0.04
C GLU A 31 -3.86 -12.93 -1.01
N GLU A 32 -4.91 -12.90 -1.84
CA GLU A 32 -5.20 -11.73 -2.68
C GLU A 32 -5.63 -10.51 -1.86
N ILE A 33 -6.33 -10.74 -0.74
CA ILE A 33 -6.78 -9.70 0.18
C ILE A 33 -6.44 -10.15 1.60
N SER A 34 -5.79 -9.29 2.37
CA SER A 34 -5.42 -9.57 3.76
C SER A 34 -5.62 -8.35 4.65
N MET A 35 -5.84 -8.60 5.94
CA MET A 35 -5.95 -7.58 6.98
C MET A 35 -4.59 -7.37 7.64
N VAL A 36 -4.12 -6.13 7.67
CA VAL A 36 -2.81 -5.76 8.22
C VAL A 36 -2.93 -4.63 9.24
N ALA A 37 -2.16 -4.71 10.32
CA ALA A 37 -1.95 -3.58 11.23
C ALA A 37 -0.71 -2.81 10.77
N VAL A 38 -0.91 -1.61 10.24
CA VAL A 38 0.16 -0.73 9.78
C VAL A 38 0.61 0.15 10.95
N GLU A 39 1.89 0.08 11.26
CA GLU A 39 2.52 0.88 12.33
C GLU A 39 2.34 2.38 12.08
N GLY A 40 1.80 3.09 13.07
CA GLY A 40 1.50 4.52 12.99
C GLY A 40 0.26 4.89 12.18
N VAL A 41 -0.52 3.92 11.69
CA VAL A 41 -1.75 4.16 10.92
C VAL A 41 -2.95 3.40 11.49
N GLY A 42 -2.77 2.14 11.89
CA GLY A 42 -3.84 1.27 12.38
C GLY A 42 -4.23 0.16 11.40
N ASN A 43 -5.47 -0.31 11.49
CA ASN A 43 -5.94 -1.45 10.69
C ASN A 43 -6.20 -1.04 9.24
N CYS A 44 -5.63 -1.79 8.32
CA CYS A 44 -5.74 -1.58 6.88
C CYS A 44 -6.11 -2.89 6.17
N LYS A 45 -6.79 -2.76 5.04
CA LYS A 45 -6.97 -3.80 4.03
C LYS A 45 -5.81 -3.72 3.05
N LYS A 46 -5.21 -4.86 2.71
CA LYS A 46 -4.14 -4.95 1.72
C LYS A 46 -4.59 -5.88 0.61
N LYS A 47 -4.70 -5.35 -0.60
CA LYS A 47 -5.07 -6.07 -1.81
C LYS A 47 -3.85 -6.22 -2.72
N LYS A 48 -3.51 -7.45 -3.09
CA LYS A 48 -2.51 -7.75 -4.11
C LYS A 48 -3.05 -7.35 -5.49
N ILE A 49 -2.21 -6.71 -6.29
CA ILE A 49 -2.56 -6.22 -7.62
C ILE A 49 -1.88 -7.05 -8.70
N LYS A 50 -0.55 -6.96 -8.80
CA LYS A 50 0.25 -7.70 -9.78
C LYS A 50 1.71 -7.77 -9.37
N GLN A 51 2.47 -8.65 -10.01
CA GLN A 51 3.92 -8.58 -9.95
C GLN A 51 4.41 -7.46 -10.87
N ILE A 52 5.44 -6.75 -10.42
CA ILE A 52 6.14 -5.74 -11.21
C ILE A 52 7.32 -6.42 -11.88
N SER A 53 7.48 -6.22 -13.18
CA SER A 53 8.64 -6.73 -13.95
C SER A 53 9.46 -5.61 -14.58
N MET A 54 8.86 -4.42 -14.75
CA MET A 54 9.53 -3.26 -15.33
C MET A 54 9.04 -1.97 -14.68
N LYS A 55 9.80 -0.90 -14.87
CA LYS A 55 9.53 0.41 -14.26
C LYS A 55 8.20 0.99 -14.69
N GLU A 56 7.84 0.79 -15.95
CA GLU A 56 6.64 1.28 -16.59
C GLU A 56 5.35 0.70 -15.96
N ASP A 57 5.45 -0.47 -15.31
CA ASP A 57 4.32 -1.06 -14.59
C ASP A 57 3.79 -0.18 -13.45
N LEU A 58 4.61 0.76 -12.96
CA LEU A 58 4.28 1.66 -11.87
C LEU A 58 3.60 2.95 -12.35
N ILE A 59 3.67 3.28 -13.65
CA ILE A 59 3.12 4.51 -14.21
C ILE A 59 1.65 4.71 -13.81
N PRO A 60 0.75 3.70 -13.91
CA PRO A 60 -0.65 3.88 -13.58
C PRO A 60 -0.92 4.17 -12.09
N TYR A 61 0.06 3.92 -11.22
CA TYR A 61 -0.10 3.97 -9.77
C TYR A 61 0.69 5.10 -9.12
N LEU A 62 1.47 5.86 -9.91
CA LEU A 62 2.41 6.86 -9.40
C LEU A 62 1.69 7.92 -8.56
N SER A 63 0.57 8.44 -9.04
CA SER A 63 -0.21 9.47 -8.34
C SER A 63 -0.76 9.03 -6.98
N GLU A 64 -0.81 7.72 -6.72
CA GLU A 64 -1.35 7.13 -5.50
C GLU A 64 -0.28 6.38 -4.68
N SER A 65 1.00 6.65 -4.92
CA SER A 65 2.13 5.93 -4.32
C SER A 65 2.82 6.67 -3.18
N GLY A 66 2.57 7.98 -3.05
CA GLY A 66 3.36 8.88 -2.20
C GLY A 66 4.73 9.26 -2.77
N PHE A 67 5.02 8.91 -4.03
CA PHE A 67 6.20 9.37 -4.77
C PHE A 67 5.82 10.42 -5.81
N GLU A 68 6.69 11.41 -5.98
CA GLU A 68 6.50 12.49 -6.95
C GLU A 68 6.86 12.07 -8.38
N THR A 69 7.84 11.17 -8.52
CA THR A 69 8.35 10.74 -9.83
C THR A 69 8.54 9.22 -9.89
N LEU A 70 8.37 8.67 -11.09
CA LEU A 70 8.60 7.26 -11.38
C LEU A 70 10.02 6.83 -11.03
N ASP A 71 11.01 7.70 -11.31
CA ASP A 71 12.42 7.48 -11.01
C ASP A 71 12.65 7.34 -9.51
N SER A 72 12.12 8.28 -8.71
CA SER A 72 12.28 8.24 -7.26
C SER A 72 11.66 7.00 -6.63
N TRP A 73 10.55 6.49 -7.21
CA TRP A 73 9.93 5.27 -6.75
C TRP A 73 10.79 4.05 -7.11
N TRP A 74 11.21 3.95 -8.38
CA TRP A 74 12.03 2.84 -8.87
C TRP A 74 13.36 2.72 -8.12
N ASP A 75 14.05 3.84 -7.89
CA ASP A 75 15.30 3.89 -7.13
C ASP A 75 15.15 3.31 -5.72
N LYS A 76 13.98 3.49 -5.08
CA LYS A 76 13.72 2.88 -3.78
C LYS A 76 13.46 1.39 -3.90
N LEU A 77 12.76 0.93 -4.94
CA LEU A 77 12.57 -0.50 -5.17
C LEU A 77 13.90 -1.22 -5.37
N GLU A 78 14.84 -0.62 -6.10
CA GLU A 78 16.19 -1.17 -6.26
C GLU A 78 16.91 -1.29 -4.91
N ARG A 79 16.91 -0.21 -4.10
CA ARG A 79 17.52 -0.21 -2.77
C ARG A 79 16.89 -1.22 -1.81
N PHE A 80 15.58 -1.45 -1.92
CA PHE A 80 14.86 -2.42 -1.11
C PHE A 80 14.84 -3.84 -1.72
N LYS A 81 15.51 -4.06 -2.86
CA LYS A 81 15.51 -5.33 -3.61
C LYS A 81 14.09 -5.81 -3.91
N ALA A 82 13.26 -4.92 -4.43
CA ALA A 82 11.84 -5.12 -4.70
C ALA A 82 11.43 -4.86 -6.17
N ILE A 83 12.40 -4.78 -7.10
CA ILE A 83 12.17 -4.54 -8.54
C ILE A 83 11.40 -5.67 -9.26
N GLU A 84 11.33 -6.86 -8.66
CA GLU A 84 10.49 -7.98 -9.10
C GLU A 84 9.40 -8.31 -8.07
N GLY A 85 9.10 -7.33 -7.22
CA GLY A 85 8.16 -7.46 -6.13
C GLY A 85 6.70 -7.44 -6.57
N TRP A 86 5.82 -7.59 -5.58
CA TRP A 86 4.38 -7.51 -5.76
C TRP A 86 3.88 -6.12 -5.41
N LEU A 87 3.09 -5.55 -6.29
CA LEU A 87 2.32 -4.34 -6.07
C LEU A 87 1.07 -4.67 -5.25
N TYR A 88 0.83 -3.85 -4.22
CA TYR A 88 -0.34 -3.91 -3.36
C TYR A 88 -1.00 -2.54 -3.28
N ASN A 89 -2.33 -2.53 -3.20
CA ASN A 89 -3.07 -1.39 -2.67
C ASN A 89 -3.30 -1.63 -1.17
N VAL A 90 -2.93 -0.66 -0.34
CA VAL A 90 -3.18 -0.66 1.10
C VAL A 90 -4.16 0.46 1.41
N SER A 91 -5.30 0.13 1.98
CA SER A 91 -6.34 1.10 2.33
C SER A 91 -6.73 1.01 3.80
N LYS A 92 -6.96 2.16 4.43
CA LYS A 92 -7.44 2.25 5.80
C LYS A 92 -8.83 1.64 5.93
N ILE A 93 -9.07 0.98 7.04
CA ILE A 93 -10.41 0.52 7.39
C ILE A 93 -11.08 1.63 8.19
N ILE A 94 -11.89 2.42 7.50
CA ILE A 94 -12.62 3.53 8.11
C ILE A 94 -13.98 3.01 8.55
N LYS A 95 -14.16 2.94 9.88
CA LYS A 95 -15.50 2.76 10.44
C LYS A 95 -16.23 4.09 10.33
N ARG A 96 -17.07 4.25 9.31
CA ARG A 96 -17.99 5.39 9.26
C ARG A 96 -19.23 5.06 10.08
N LYS A 97 -19.63 5.99 10.96
CA LYS A 97 -20.88 5.91 11.71
C LYS A 97 -21.99 6.44 10.80
N TYR A 98 -22.89 5.56 10.34
CA TYR A 98 -24.10 5.93 9.61
C TYR A 98 -25.29 5.53 10.48
N GLY A 99 -25.90 6.48 11.19
CA GLY A 99 -26.90 6.15 12.21
C GLY A 99 -26.32 5.25 13.31
N GLU A 100 -27.16 4.75 14.21
CA GLU A 100 -26.75 3.92 15.37
C GLU A 100 -26.34 2.48 15.00
N GLU A 101 -25.73 2.26 13.82
CA GLU A 101 -25.30 0.93 13.39
C GLU A 101 -23.86 0.93 12.84
N TRP A 102 -23.11 -0.12 13.19
CA TRP A 102 -21.71 -0.31 12.81
C TRP A 102 -21.62 -1.21 11.58
N TRP A 103 -21.31 -0.66 10.41
CA TRP A 103 -21.08 -1.44 9.19
C TRP A 103 -19.61 -1.34 8.74
N ASN A 104 -19.01 -2.47 8.36
CA ASN A 104 -17.70 -2.50 7.70
C ASN A 104 -17.92 -2.28 6.19
N ILE A 105 -17.41 -1.18 5.62
CA ILE A 105 -17.42 -0.98 4.17
C ILE A 105 -16.22 -1.73 3.58
N ILE A 106 -16.50 -2.69 2.69
CA ILE A 106 -15.52 -3.61 2.07
C ILE A 106 -14.93 -2.98 0.80
#